data_AF-A0AAU9SMI1-F1
#
_entry.id   AF-A0AAU9SMI1-F1
#
_cell.length_a   1.000
_cell.length_b   1.000
_cell.length_c   1.000
_cell.angle_alpha   90.00
_cell.angle_beta   90.00
_cell.angle_gamma   90.00
#
_symmetry.space_group_name_H-M   'P 1'
#
loop_
_entity.id
_entity.type
_entity.pdbx_description
1 polymer ?
#
loop_
_entity_poly.entity_id
_entity_poly.type
_entity_poly.pdbx_seq_one_letter_code
_entity_poly.pdbx_strand_id
1 'polypeptide(L)'
;MATTSSTTQVIVFTISLLLVAFQAVHADYYRPRPPVIPTPYVPKPWVPLPSPSPRPVYRPPTTPRLPAGSIARLFLDPHNSLRSRLGLPPLVWDGKVASYATWWANQRRYDCSLTHSTGSYGENLFWGSGSSWAPGFAVQSWIVEGSSYNYNTNSCDGSGMCGHYTQMVWRDTKKLGCASVVCENGAGVFITCNYDPPGNYVGEKPY
;
A
#
# COMPACT_ATOMS: atom_id res chain seq x y z
N MET A 1 -23.49 -71.78 -22.50
CA MET A 1 -23.59 -70.30 -22.44
C MET A 1 -24.34 -69.95 -21.16
N ALA A 2 -23.92 -69.07 -20.27
CA ALA A 2 -22.69 -68.32 -20.10
C ALA A 2 -22.55 -68.05 -18.58
N THR A 3 -21.32 -68.08 -18.11
CA THR A 3 -20.87 -67.88 -16.73
C THR A 3 -21.07 -66.43 -16.29
N THR A 4 -22.06 -66.17 -15.43
CA THR A 4 -22.29 -64.86 -14.79
C THR A 4 -22.17 -64.99 -13.27
N SER A 5 -20.94 -64.98 -12.74
CA SER A 5 -20.75 -64.98 -11.27
C SER A 5 -19.49 -64.24 -10.79
N SER A 6 -18.49 -64.01 -11.65
CA SER A 6 -17.21 -63.46 -11.20
C SER A 6 -17.17 -61.92 -11.14
N THR A 7 -17.84 -61.21 -12.05
CA THR A 7 -17.70 -59.75 -12.16
C THR A 7 -18.43 -58.97 -11.05
N THR A 8 -19.59 -59.46 -10.61
CA THR A 8 -20.41 -58.76 -9.61
C THR A 8 -19.80 -58.85 -8.21
N GLN A 9 -19.14 -59.96 -7.86
CA GLN A 9 -18.47 -60.09 -6.56
C GLN A 9 -17.26 -59.15 -6.45
N VAL A 10 -16.44 -59.02 -7.50
CA VAL A 10 -15.26 -58.13 -7.49
C VAL A 10 -15.65 -56.65 -7.31
N ILE A 11 -16.76 -56.23 -7.90
CA ILE A 11 -17.27 -54.85 -7.76
C ILE A 11 -17.75 -54.57 -6.32
N VAL A 12 -18.41 -55.53 -5.67
CA VAL A 12 -18.87 -55.35 -4.28
C VAL A 12 -17.71 -55.31 -3.29
N PHE A 13 -16.64 -56.10 -3.52
CA PHE A 13 -15.44 -56.06 -2.69
C PHE A 13 -14.64 -54.76 -2.82
N THR A 14 -14.52 -54.22 -4.04
CA THR A 14 -13.78 -52.95 -4.27
C THR A 14 -14.50 -51.72 -3.71
N ILE A 15 -15.83 -51.65 -3.82
CA ILE A 15 -16.64 -50.57 -3.24
C ILE A 15 -16.58 -50.61 -1.70
N SER A 16 -16.59 -51.81 -1.11
CA SER A 16 -16.48 -51.99 0.35
C SER A 16 -15.10 -51.57 0.89
N LEU A 17 -14.00 -51.88 0.19
CA LEU A 17 -12.66 -51.40 0.58
C LEU A 17 -12.53 -49.87 0.50
N LEU A 18 -13.14 -49.23 -0.50
CA LEU A 18 -13.13 -47.77 -0.65
C LEU A 18 -13.94 -47.06 0.45
N LEU A 19 -15.09 -47.61 0.85
CA LEU A 19 -15.89 -47.09 1.96
C LEU A 19 -15.17 -47.20 3.32
N VAL A 20 -14.48 -48.32 3.57
CA VAL A 20 -13.68 -48.49 4.80
C VAL A 20 -12.49 -47.54 4.83
N ALA A 21 -11.82 -47.31 3.69
CA ALA A 21 -10.74 -46.33 3.59
C ALA A 21 -11.22 -44.88 3.84
N PHE A 22 -12.41 -44.51 3.34
CA PHE A 22 -13.01 -43.19 3.57
C PHE A 22 -13.40 -42.92 5.03
N GLN A 23 -13.85 -43.95 5.76
CA GLN A 23 -14.15 -43.84 7.19
C GLN A 23 -12.87 -43.74 8.04
N ALA A 24 -11.79 -44.45 7.67
CA ALA A 24 -10.52 -44.38 8.38
C ALA A 24 -9.84 -42.99 8.25
N VAL A 25 -9.87 -42.36 7.06
CA VAL A 25 -9.30 -41.01 6.88
C VAL A 25 -10.11 -39.91 7.58
N HIS A 26 -11.42 -40.09 7.76
CA HIS A 26 -12.25 -39.13 8.52
C HIS A 26 -12.03 -39.22 10.03
N ALA A 27 -11.72 -40.42 10.56
CA ALA A 27 -11.44 -40.59 11.98
C ALA A 27 -10.14 -39.88 12.43
N ASP A 28 -9.12 -39.85 11.56
CA ASP A 28 -7.86 -39.16 11.86
C ASP A 28 -7.96 -37.64 11.72
N TYR A 29 -8.88 -37.12 10.89
CA TYR A 29 -9.16 -35.68 10.78
C TYR A 29 -9.76 -35.09 12.06
N TYR A 30 -10.49 -35.90 12.84
CA TYR A 30 -11.14 -35.47 14.08
C TYR A 30 -10.40 -35.85 15.37
N ARG A 31 -9.17 -36.39 15.29
CA ARG A 31 -8.40 -36.65 16.52
C ARG A 31 -8.03 -35.33 17.20
N PRO A 32 -8.35 -35.15 18.50
CA PRO A 32 -7.87 -34.02 19.27
C PRO A 32 -6.35 -33.99 19.23
N ARG A 33 -5.76 -32.85 18.86
CA ARG A 33 -4.30 -32.69 19.00
C ARG A 33 -3.95 -32.81 20.49
N PRO A 34 -2.93 -33.61 20.86
CA PRO A 34 -2.45 -33.63 22.23
C PRO A 34 -2.07 -32.20 22.64
N PRO A 35 -2.38 -31.79 23.88
CA PRO A 35 -2.00 -30.47 24.37
C PRO A 35 -0.47 -30.32 24.28
N VAL A 36 -0.04 -29.28 23.58
CA VAL A 36 1.38 -28.91 23.51
C VAL A 36 1.75 -28.37 24.89
N ILE A 37 2.47 -29.18 25.67
CA ILE A 37 3.07 -28.70 26.93
C ILE A 37 4.12 -27.67 26.52
N PRO A 38 4.00 -26.39 26.95
CA PRO A 38 5.02 -25.40 26.68
C PRO A 38 6.36 -25.89 27.23
N THR A 39 7.38 -25.94 26.39
CA THR A 39 8.74 -26.20 26.84
C THR A 39 9.09 -25.17 27.92
N PRO A 40 9.72 -25.56 29.04
CA PRO A 40 10.20 -24.62 30.04
C PRO A 40 11.01 -23.53 29.34
N TYR A 41 10.66 -22.27 29.60
CA TYR A 41 11.43 -21.14 29.09
C TYR A 41 12.83 -21.24 29.69
N VAL A 42 13.81 -21.59 28.85
CA VAL A 42 15.22 -21.46 29.19
C VAL A 42 15.62 -20.03 28.82
N PRO A 43 15.92 -19.15 29.79
CA PRO A 43 16.41 -17.82 29.47
C PRO A 43 17.69 -17.97 28.67
N LYS A 44 17.71 -17.42 27.45
CA LYS A 44 18.95 -17.29 26.70
C LYS A 44 19.93 -16.47 27.54
N PRO A 45 21.22 -16.86 27.63
CA PRO A 45 22.22 -16.03 28.27
C PRO A 45 22.18 -14.62 27.68
N TRP A 46 22.12 -13.61 28.55
CA TRP A 46 22.16 -12.22 28.13
C TRP A 46 23.51 -11.94 27.48
N VAL A 47 23.52 -11.90 26.14
CA VAL A 47 24.61 -11.32 25.37
C VAL A 47 24.25 -9.85 25.18
N PRO A 48 25.07 -8.90 25.67
CA PRO A 48 24.86 -7.49 25.40
C PRO A 48 24.81 -7.26 23.89
N LEU A 49 23.74 -6.64 23.41
CA LEU A 49 23.68 -6.20 22.02
C LEU A 49 24.86 -5.25 21.76
N PRO A 50 25.55 -5.36 20.61
CA PRO A 50 26.52 -4.35 20.23
C PRO A 50 25.82 -2.99 20.26
N SER A 51 26.50 -2.00 20.85
CA SER A 51 25.98 -0.64 20.93
C SER A 51 25.54 -0.20 19.53
N PRO A 52 24.31 0.33 19.35
CA PRO A 52 23.89 0.82 18.06
C PRO A 52 24.91 1.86 17.59
N SER A 53 25.45 1.67 16.38
CA SER A 53 26.23 2.69 15.71
C SER A 53 25.47 4.02 15.82
N PRO A 54 26.14 5.15 16.10
CA PRO A 54 25.48 6.44 16.12
C PRO A 54 24.67 6.59 14.84
N ARG A 55 23.33 6.70 14.95
CA ARG A 55 22.50 6.98 13.78
C ARG A 55 23.11 8.22 13.11
N PRO A 56 23.32 8.22 11.78
CA PRO A 56 23.70 9.43 11.09
C PRO A 56 22.73 10.52 11.53
N VAL A 57 23.25 11.58 12.16
CA VAL A 57 22.43 12.74 12.51
C VAL A 57 21.98 13.30 11.18
N TYR A 58 20.75 12.97 10.78
CA TYR A 58 20.13 13.57 9.61
C TYR A 58 20.03 15.06 9.89
N ARG A 59 20.97 15.83 9.31
CA ARG A 59 20.85 17.27 9.25
C ARG A 59 19.91 17.53 8.07
N PRO A 60 18.64 17.93 8.31
CA PRO A 60 17.77 18.29 7.21
C PRO A 60 18.48 19.37 6.39
N PRO A 61 18.49 19.25 5.05
CA PRO A 61 18.93 20.33 4.18
C PRO A 61 18.23 21.62 4.61
N THR A 62 18.95 22.74 4.63
CA THR A 62 18.39 24.07 4.91
C THR A 62 17.51 24.52 3.75
N THR A 63 16.38 23.85 3.53
CA THR A 63 15.32 24.36 2.66
C THR A 63 14.66 25.55 3.35
N PRO A 64 14.37 26.63 2.61
CA PRO A 64 13.58 27.74 3.14
C PRO A 64 12.32 27.23 3.82
N ARG A 65 12.09 27.64 5.07
CA ARG A 65 10.89 27.26 5.81
C ARG A 65 9.67 27.78 5.05
N LEU A 66 8.79 26.88 4.58
CA LEU A 66 7.55 27.27 3.91
C LEU A 66 6.73 28.22 4.80
N PRO A 67 6.03 29.22 4.22
CA PRO A 67 5.12 30.07 4.99
C PRO A 67 3.99 29.25 5.66
N ALA A 68 3.58 29.66 6.86
CA ALA A 68 2.41 29.09 7.51
C ALA A 68 1.15 29.36 6.68
N GLY A 69 0.31 28.33 6.52
CA GLY A 69 -0.90 28.42 5.68
C GLY A 69 -0.65 28.41 4.17
N SER A 70 0.58 28.22 3.69
CA SER A 70 0.84 28.07 2.26
C SER A 70 0.16 26.82 1.69
N ILE A 71 -0.27 26.87 0.42
CA ILE A 71 -0.83 25.70 -0.28
C ILE A 71 0.11 24.49 -0.21
N ALA A 72 1.42 24.71 -0.31
CA ALA A 72 2.44 23.67 -0.17
C ALA A 72 2.31 22.90 1.16
N ARG A 73 2.04 23.60 2.28
CA ARG A 73 1.82 22.95 3.58
C ARG A 73 0.53 22.14 3.66
N LEU A 74 -0.53 22.58 2.98
CA LEU A 74 -1.78 21.81 2.91
C LEU A 74 -1.59 20.44 2.24
N PHE A 75 -0.57 20.29 1.41
CA PHE A 75 -0.13 18.99 0.89
C PHE A 75 0.88 18.32 1.82
N LEU A 76 1.97 19.01 2.14
CA LEU A 76 3.14 18.41 2.80
C LEU A 76 2.87 17.94 4.23
N ASP A 77 2.16 18.73 5.02
CA ASP A 77 1.93 18.46 6.44
C ASP A 77 1.13 17.16 6.66
N PRO A 78 0.00 16.90 5.96
CA PRO A 78 -0.71 15.63 6.09
C PRO A 78 0.09 14.42 5.58
N HIS A 79 0.90 14.57 4.51
CA HIS A 79 1.83 13.51 4.08
C HIS A 79 2.81 13.15 5.20
N ASN A 80 3.44 14.17 5.81
CA ASN A 80 4.43 13.97 6.86
C ASN A 80 3.80 13.50 8.17
N SER A 81 2.58 13.91 8.47
CA SER A 81 1.79 13.36 9.58
C SER A 81 1.58 11.86 9.39
N LEU A 82 1.13 11.41 8.21
CA LEU A 82 0.98 9.98 7.89
C LEU A 82 2.31 9.23 8.04
N ARG A 83 3.37 9.73 7.41
CA ARG A 83 4.70 9.10 7.43
C ARG A 83 5.27 8.99 8.85
N SER A 84 5.06 10.00 9.68
CA SER A 84 5.52 9.99 11.08
C SER A 84 4.88 8.87 11.91
N ARG A 85 3.58 8.60 11.69
CA ARG A 85 2.86 7.51 12.39
C ARG A 85 3.42 6.12 12.05
N LEU A 86 4.12 6.00 10.92
CA LEU A 86 4.76 4.78 10.44
C LEU A 86 6.29 4.76 10.67
N GLY A 87 6.84 5.77 11.35
CA GLY A 87 8.29 5.88 11.58
C GLY A 87 9.10 6.14 10.29
N LEU A 88 8.49 6.74 9.28
CA LEU A 88 9.14 7.06 8.00
C LEU A 88 9.76 8.46 8.03
N PRO A 89 10.90 8.67 7.32
CA PRO A 89 11.47 10.01 7.16
C PRO A 89 10.47 10.97 6.52
N PRO A 90 10.39 12.23 6.96
CA PRO A 90 9.50 13.22 6.35
C PRO A 90 9.94 13.54 4.92
N LEU A 91 8.97 13.81 4.06
CA LEU A 91 9.19 14.43 2.76
C LEU A 91 9.57 15.90 2.93
N VAL A 92 10.34 16.40 1.98
CA VAL A 92 10.68 17.82 1.85
C VAL A 92 10.00 18.39 0.60
N TRP A 93 9.45 19.59 0.69
CA TRP A 93 8.91 20.26 -0.50
C TRP A 93 10.04 20.65 -1.45
N ASP A 94 9.93 20.24 -2.72
CA ASP A 94 10.89 20.59 -3.76
C ASP A 94 10.23 21.48 -4.82
N GLY A 95 10.80 22.66 -5.03
CA GLY A 95 10.27 23.65 -5.96
C GLY A 95 10.25 23.17 -7.42
N LYS A 96 11.23 22.34 -7.85
CA LYS A 96 11.27 21.82 -9.22
C LYS A 96 10.17 20.78 -9.44
N VAL A 97 9.97 19.89 -8.45
CA VAL A 97 8.88 18.91 -8.49
C VAL A 97 7.52 19.62 -8.48
N ALA A 98 7.37 20.70 -7.69
CA ALA A 98 6.14 21.48 -7.67
C ALA A 98 5.89 22.26 -8.98
N SER A 99 6.94 22.78 -9.62
CA SER A 99 6.83 23.39 -10.96
C SER A 99 6.39 22.37 -12.00
N TYR A 100 6.89 21.13 -11.93
CA TYR A 100 6.45 20.05 -12.81
C TYR A 100 4.97 19.71 -12.59
N ALA A 101 4.55 19.54 -11.33
CA ALA A 101 3.15 19.33 -10.97
C ALA A 101 2.24 20.46 -11.49
N THR A 102 2.70 21.71 -11.39
CA THR A 102 1.98 22.88 -11.90
C THR A 102 1.85 22.86 -13.42
N TRP A 103 2.94 22.52 -14.13
CA TRP A 103 2.91 22.38 -15.58
C TRP A 103 1.88 21.31 -16.00
N TRP A 104 1.90 20.15 -15.34
CA TRP A 104 0.99 19.05 -15.68
C TRP A 104 -0.46 19.36 -15.36
N ALA A 105 -0.75 19.91 -14.17
CA ALA A 105 -2.10 20.33 -13.80
C ALA A 105 -2.69 21.28 -14.86
N ASN A 106 -1.90 22.25 -15.36
CA ASN A 106 -2.36 23.15 -16.42
C ASN A 106 -2.66 22.45 -17.74
N GLN A 107 -1.98 21.33 -18.09
CA GLN A 107 -2.34 20.54 -19.28
C GLN A 107 -3.71 19.88 -19.13
N ARG A 108 -4.09 19.49 -17.90
CA ARG A 108 -5.37 18.84 -17.60
C ARG A 108 -6.52 19.83 -17.41
N ARG A 109 -6.27 21.14 -17.42
CA ARG A 109 -7.30 22.16 -17.14
C ARG A 109 -8.48 22.11 -18.12
N TYR A 110 -8.25 21.65 -19.36
CA TYR A 110 -9.27 21.66 -20.42
C TYR A 110 -10.23 20.47 -20.38
N ASP A 111 -9.78 19.30 -19.92
CA ASP A 111 -10.58 18.07 -19.89
C ASP A 111 -10.78 17.50 -18.47
N CYS A 112 -10.03 17.99 -17.49
CA CYS A 112 -10.02 17.59 -16.10
C CYS A 112 -9.81 16.09 -15.84
N SER A 113 -9.34 15.32 -16.84
CA SER A 113 -9.31 13.87 -16.71
C SER A 113 -8.09 13.40 -15.90
N LEU A 114 -8.27 12.30 -15.15
CA LEU A 114 -7.25 11.62 -14.34
C LEU A 114 -6.26 10.84 -15.21
N THR A 115 -5.55 11.54 -16.09
CA THR A 115 -4.49 10.97 -16.91
C THR A 115 -3.13 11.33 -16.30
N HIS A 116 -2.28 10.32 -16.15
CA HIS A 116 -0.92 10.51 -15.63
C HIS A 116 -0.02 11.25 -16.61
N SER A 117 0.92 12.02 -16.06
CA SER A 117 1.99 12.63 -16.85
C SER A 117 2.99 11.57 -17.33
N THR A 118 3.89 11.96 -18.23
CA THR A 118 4.93 11.08 -18.80
C THR A 118 6.33 11.27 -18.18
N GLY A 119 6.40 11.95 -17.04
CA GLY A 119 7.66 12.29 -16.37
C GLY A 119 8.25 11.15 -15.55
N SER A 120 9.43 11.39 -14.98
CA SER A 120 10.17 10.43 -14.16
C SER A 120 9.75 10.39 -12.69
N TYR A 121 8.75 11.18 -12.30
CA TYR A 121 8.28 11.26 -10.91
C TYR A 121 7.18 10.23 -10.65
N GLY A 122 7.06 9.81 -9.39
CA GLY A 122 5.84 9.16 -8.94
C GLY A 122 4.70 10.18 -8.99
N GLU A 123 3.45 9.74 -9.08
CA GLU A 123 2.34 10.68 -9.27
C GLU A 123 1.05 10.15 -8.66
N ASN A 124 0.39 11.01 -7.88
CA ASN A 124 -0.99 10.80 -7.41
C ASN A 124 -1.88 11.86 -8.03
N LEU A 125 -3.07 11.46 -8.48
CA LEU A 125 -4.06 12.33 -9.11
C LEU A 125 -5.35 12.35 -8.29
N PHE A 126 -6.05 13.48 -8.36
CA PHE A 126 -7.36 13.64 -7.77
C PHE A 126 -8.21 14.55 -8.65
N TRP A 127 -9.50 14.23 -8.69
CA TRP A 127 -10.52 15.04 -9.34
C TRP A 127 -11.72 15.17 -8.42
N GLY A 128 -12.28 16.36 -8.36
CA GLY A 128 -13.54 16.62 -7.66
C GLY A 128 -14.44 17.56 -8.45
N SER A 129 -15.75 17.28 -8.44
CA SER A 129 -16.77 18.10 -9.11
C SER A 129 -16.98 19.46 -8.43
N GLY A 130 -17.18 20.52 -9.21
CA GLY A 130 -17.26 21.90 -8.71
C GLY A 130 -15.88 22.55 -8.52
N SER A 131 -15.81 23.70 -7.85
CA SER A 131 -14.60 24.55 -7.84
C SER A 131 -13.92 24.71 -6.47
N SER A 132 -14.47 24.09 -5.41
CA SER A 132 -14.09 24.39 -4.01
C SER A 132 -13.23 23.31 -3.34
N TRP A 133 -12.61 22.42 -4.11
CA TRP A 133 -11.77 21.36 -3.54
C TRP A 133 -10.42 21.89 -3.08
N ALA A 134 -10.22 21.91 -1.77
CA ALA A 134 -8.93 22.24 -1.17
C ALA A 134 -7.93 21.06 -1.31
N PRO A 135 -6.61 21.36 -1.40
CA PRO A 135 -5.54 20.36 -1.38
C PRO A 135 -5.70 19.22 -0.37
N GLY A 136 -6.13 19.55 0.85
CA GLY A 136 -6.27 18.58 1.94
C GLY A 136 -7.29 17.47 1.67
N PHE A 137 -8.32 17.71 0.85
CA PHE A 137 -9.29 16.67 0.49
C PHE A 137 -8.66 15.57 -0.37
N ALA A 138 -7.86 15.94 -1.37
CA ALA A 138 -7.13 14.99 -2.20
C ALA A 138 -6.19 14.14 -1.34
N VAL A 139 -5.39 14.79 -0.48
CA VAL A 139 -4.48 14.06 0.41
C VAL A 139 -5.24 13.13 1.35
N GLN A 140 -6.35 13.57 1.94
CA GLN A 140 -7.14 12.72 2.81
C GLN A 140 -7.74 11.52 2.05
N SER A 141 -8.20 11.70 0.81
CA SER A 141 -8.70 10.58 -0.01
C SER A 141 -7.62 9.52 -0.28
N TRP A 142 -6.37 9.93 -0.50
CA TRP A 142 -5.27 9.00 -0.67
C TRP A 142 -4.84 8.35 0.65
N ILE A 143 -4.96 9.04 1.79
CA ILE A 143 -4.66 8.46 3.11
C ILE A 143 -5.64 7.32 3.44
N VAL A 144 -6.93 7.48 3.16
CA VAL A 144 -7.94 6.48 3.54
C VAL A 144 -7.81 5.16 2.78
N GLU A 145 -7.17 5.17 1.61
CA GLU A 145 -6.80 3.95 0.88
C GLU A 145 -5.89 3.01 1.68
N GLY A 146 -5.17 3.52 2.69
CA GLY A 146 -4.37 2.67 3.58
C GLY A 146 -5.19 1.61 4.33
N SER A 147 -6.50 1.84 4.50
CA SER A 147 -7.43 0.83 5.04
C SER A 147 -7.62 -0.37 4.12
N SER A 148 -7.33 -0.23 2.83
CA SER A 148 -7.38 -1.29 1.84
C SER A 148 -6.00 -1.89 1.56
N TYR A 149 -4.92 -1.42 2.19
CA TYR A 149 -3.58 -1.96 1.96
C TYR A 149 -3.21 -3.03 2.99
N ASN A 150 -2.87 -4.22 2.51
CA ASN A 150 -2.35 -5.30 3.33
C ASN A 150 -0.84 -5.40 3.21
N TYR A 151 -0.13 -4.99 4.27
CA TYR A 151 1.33 -4.99 4.30
C TYR A 151 1.95 -6.40 4.24
N ASN A 152 1.28 -7.43 4.76
CA ASN A 152 1.84 -8.78 4.81
C ASN A 152 1.93 -9.38 3.41
N THR A 153 0.85 -9.23 2.63
CA THR A 153 0.73 -9.73 1.25
C THR A 153 1.22 -8.74 0.19
N ASN A 154 1.50 -7.50 0.58
CA ASN A 154 1.83 -6.39 -0.33
C ASN A 154 0.78 -6.20 -1.43
N SER A 155 -0.50 -6.22 -1.05
CA SER A 155 -1.62 -6.15 -1.97
C SER A 155 -2.68 -5.16 -1.47
N CYS A 156 -3.48 -4.64 -2.40
CA CYS A 156 -4.73 -3.99 -2.04
C CYS A 156 -5.80 -5.07 -1.85
N ASP A 157 -6.63 -4.95 -0.82
CA ASP A 157 -7.71 -5.88 -0.52
C ASP A 157 -8.87 -5.72 -1.52
N GLY A 158 -9.34 -6.84 -2.07
CA GLY A 158 -10.51 -6.89 -2.97
C GLY A 158 -10.33 -6.07 -4.25
N SER A 159 -11.33 -5.22 -4.55
CA SER A 159 -11.32 -4.25 -5.66
C SER A 159 -10.81 -2.86 -5.24
N GLY A 160 -10.24 -2.73 -4.03
CA GLY A 160 -9.79 -1.46 -3.49
C GLY A 160 -8.55 -0.93 -4.21
N MET A 161 -8.48 0.39 -4.38
CA MET A 161 -7.25 1.08 -4.80
C MET A 161 -6.44 1.40 -3.55
N CYS A 162 -5.14 1.09 -3.59
CA CYS A 162 -4.20 1.50 -2.54
C CYS A 162 -2.91 2.13 -3.06
N GLY A 163 -2.82 2.34 -4.37
CA GLY A 163 -1.64 2.88 -5.04
C GLY A 163 -1.31 4.31 -4.61
N HIS A 164 -2.32 5.13 -4.30
CA HIS A 164 -2.05 6.48 -3.83
C HIS A 164 -1.49 6.46 -2.42
N TYR A 165 -2.06 5.63 -1.54
CA TYR A 165 -1.53 5.42 -0.19
C TYR A 165 -0.08 4.93 -0.24
N THR A 166 0.21 3.86 -0.98
CA THR A 166 1.56 3.26 -1.02
C THR A 166 2.60 4.25 -1.55
N GLN A 167 2.24 5.12 -2.50
CA GLN A 167 3.13 6.19 -2.97
C GLN A 167 3.41 7.22 -1.85
N MET A 168 2.40 7.65 -1.09
CA MET A 168 2.60 8.62 -0.01
C MET A 168 3.57 8.11 1.07
N VAL A 169 3.54 6.81 1.33
CA VAL A 169 4.34 6.15 2.37
C VAL A 169 5.56 5.43 1.82
N TRP A 170 5.93 5.67 0.55
CA TRP A 170 7.11 5.07 -0.05
C TRP A 170 8.38 5.57 0.66
N ARG A 171 9.14 4.67 1.27
CA ARG A 171 10.27 4.97 2.16
C ARG A 171 11.35 5.79 1.46
N ASP A 172 11.66 5.42 0.23
CA ASP A 172 12.76 6.01 -0.53
C ASP A 172 12.41 7.32 -1.20
N THR A 173 11.12 7.67 -1.31
CA THR A 173 10.68 8.98 -1.73
C THR A 173 11.09 10.02 -0.70
N LYS A 174 11.72 11.11 -1.16
CA LYS A 174 12.30 12.15 -0.31
C LYS A 174 11.66 13.51 -0.52
N LYS A 175 11.16 13.76 -1.73
CA LYS A 175 10.68 15.06 -2.16
C LYS A 175 9.25 14.98 -2.65
N LEU A 176 8.52 16.06 -2.40
CA LEU A 176 7.14 16.24 -2.81
C LEU A 176 6.99 17.59 -3.51
N GLY A 177 6.18 17.62 -4.56
CA GLY A 177 5.68 18.86 -5.15
C GLY A 177 4.30 18.62 -5.72
N CYS A 178 3.37 19.55 -5.47
CA CYS A 178 1.97 19.38 -5.84
C CYS A 178 1.39 20.64 -6.45
N ALA A 179 0.30 20.48 -7.18
CA ALA A 179 -0.47 21.56 -7.77
C ALA A 179 -1.97 21.26 -7.77
N SER A 180 -2.76 22.32 -7.86
CA SER A 180 -4.21 22.27 -8.02
C SER A 180 -4.62 23.26 -9.09
N VAL A 181 -5.58 22.89 -9.94
CA VAL A 181 -6.16 23.76 -10.96
C VAL A 181 -7.67 23.59 -10.99
N VAL A 182 -8.39 24.71 -11.11
CA VAL A 182 -9.82 24.69 -11.45
C VAL A 182 -9.93 24.53 -12.95
N CYS A 183 -10.55 23.44 -13.40
CA CYS A 183 -10.74 23.13 -14.80
C CYS A 183 -11.78 24.05 -15.45
N GLU A 184 -11.67 24.21 -16.76
CA GLU A 184 -12.58 25.06 -17.54
C GLU A 184 -13.99 24.48 -17.60
N ASN A 185 -14.95 25.31 -18.02
CA ASN A 185 -16.35 24.92 -18.23
C ASN A 185 -17.03 24.28 -17.01
N GLY A 186 -16.52 24.55 -15.80
CA GLY A 186 -17.03 23.94 -14.57
C GLY A 186 -16.70 22.44 -14.44
N ALA A 187 -15.72 21.93 -15.18
CA ALA A 187 -15.37 20.51 -15.23
C ALA A 187 -14.76 19.96 -13.93
N GLY A 188 -14.52 20.81 -12.92
CA GLY A 188 -14.08 20.39 -11.59
C GLY A 188 -12.77 21.03 -11.15
N VAL A 189 -12.15 20.41 -10.17
CA VAL A 189 -10.77 20.69 -9.73
C VAL A 189 -9.91 19.47 -9.97
N PHE A 190 -8.79 19.66 -10.66
CA PHE A 190 -7.76 18.66 -10.83
C PHE A 190 -6.58 18.94 -9.89
N ILE A 191 -6.12 17.92 -9.18
CA ILE A 191 -5.00 18.01 -8.24
C ILE A 191 -4.00 16.91 -8.57
N THR A 192 -2.71 17.25 -8.57
CA THR A 192 -1.62 16.30 -8.76
C THR A 192 -0.52 16.53 -7.73
N CYS A 193 0.04 15.44 -7.21
CA CYS A 193 1.24 15.44 -6.39
C CYS A 193 2.28 14.53 -7.06
N ASN A 194 3.50 15.04 -7.23
CA ASN A 194 4.63 14.33 -7.77
C ASN A 194 5.69 14.02 -6.69
N TYR A 195 6.30 12.84 -6.82
CA TYR A 195 7.16 12.22 -5.81
C TYR A 195 8.54 11.90 -6.40
N ASP A 196 9.60 12.30 -5.70
CA ASP A 196 11.00 12.06 -6.13
C ASP A 196 11.87 11.48 -5.00
N PRO A 197 12.53 10.32 -5.20
CA PRO A 197 12.32 9.35 -6.28
C PRO A 197 10.88 8.80 -6.35
N PRO A 198 10.44 8.27 -7.51
CA PRO A 198 9.14 7.59 -7.64
C PRO A 198 9.04 6.38 -6.70
N GLY A 199 7.81 6.06 -6.30
CA GLY A 199 7.49 4.83 -5.60
C GLY A 199 6.71 3.84 -6.46
N ASN A 200 6.01 2.92 -5.80
CA ASN A 200 5.14 1.92 -6.42
C ASN A 200 5.84 1.01 -7.43
N TYR A 201 7.10 0.66 -7.16
CA TYR A 201 7.80 -0.37 -7.93
C TYR A 201 7.11 -1.73 -7.73
N VAL A 202 6.83 -2.41 -8.84
CA VAL A 202 6.10 -3.69 -8.83
C VAL A 202 6.89 -4.72 -8.03
N GLY A 203 6.21 -5.33 -7.05
CA GLY A 203 6.81 -6.37 -6.18
C GLY A 203 7.57 -5.83 -4.98
N GLU A 204 7.79 -4.52 -4.89
CA GLU A 204 8.46 -3.90 -3.74
C GLU A 204 7.44 -3.41 -2.69
N LYS A 205 7.82 -3.46 -1.41
CA LYS A 205 7.02 -2.92 -0.32
C LYS A 205 7.31 -1.44 -0.13
N PRO A 206 6.31 -0.62 0.24
CA PRO A 206 6.50 0.80 0.40
C PRO A 206 7.35 1.17 1.64
N TYR A 207 7.45 0.32 2.66
CA TYR A 207 8.28 0.60 3.85
C TYR A 207 8.73 -0.62 4.62
#